data_AF-A0A318CVV7-F1
#
_entry.id   AF-A0A318CVV7-F1
#
_cell.length_a   1.000
_cell.length_b   1.000
_cell.length_c   1.000
_cell.angle_alpha   90.00
_cell.angle_beta   90.00
_cell.angle_gamma   90.00
#
_symmetry.space_group_name_H-M   'P 1'
#
loop_
_entity.id
_entity.type
_entity.pdbx_description
1 polymer ?
#
loop_
_entity_poly.entity_id
_entity_poly.type
_entity_poly.pdbx_seq_one_letter_code
_entity_poly.pdbx_strand_id
1 'polypeptide(L)'
;MLDCIMQRMDRHLFSTQYFHGSLSSAELSIRGWALISNFAPSNPITIKKHNGSQSPAERLNQFRYHDNWLQNLLISASLGGYRSPPHNAL
;
A
#
# COMPACT_ATOMS: atom_id res chain seq x y z
N MET A 1 -12.26 -7.10 9.85
CA MET A 1 -11.12 -6.13 9.81
C MET A 1 -10.44 -6.11 8.43
N LEU A 2 -10.51 -7.17 7.62
CA LEU A 2 -10.29 -7.09 6.17
C LEU A 2 -11.47 -6.40 5.45
N ASP A 3 -12.68 -6.60 5.95
CA ASP A 3 -13.93 -6.12 5.33
C ASP A 3 -13.93 -4.61 5.12
N CYS A 4 -13.45 -3.84 6.11
CA CYS A 4 -13.35 -2.37 5.98
C CYS A 4 -12.31 -1.95 4.93
N ILE A 5 -11.24 -2.74 4.74
CA ILE A 5 -10.23 -2.49 3.70
C ILE A 5 -10.82 -2.83 2.33
N MET A 6 -11.48 -3.99 2.22
CA MET A 6 -12.16 -4.42 1.00
C MET A 6 -13.28 -3.45 0.60
N GLN A 7 -14.06 -2.91 1.54
CA GLN A 7 -15.06 -1.87 1.28
C GLN A 7 -14.47 -0.54 0.79
N ARG A 8 -13.22 -0.21 1.17
CA ARG A 8 -12.52 0.97 0.62
C ARG A 8 -11.99 0.70 -0.78
N MET A 9 -11.51 -0.52 -1.03
CA MET A 9 -11.09 -0.96 -2.35
C MET A 9 -12.27 -1.00 -3.33
N ASP A 10 -13.41 -1.52 -2.90
CA ASP A 10 -14.66 -1.57 -3.67
C ASP A 10 -15.11 -0.15 -4.08
N ARG A 11 -15.12 0.80 -3.15
CA ARG A 11 -15.41 2.21 -3.46
C ARG A 11 -14.41 2.84 -4.43
N HIS A 12 -13.13 2.49 -4.32
CA HIS A 12 -12.11 2.96 -5.26
C HIS A 12 -12.39 2.40 -6.65
N LEU A 13 -12.62 1.09 -6.77
CA LEU A 13 -12.99 0.44 -8.02
C LEU A 13 -14.24 1.05 -8.63
N PHE A 14 -15.31 1.20 -7.85
CA PHE A 14 -16.53 1.84 -8.34
C PHE A 14 -16.27 3.25 -8.90
N SER A 15 -15.44 4.04 -8.22
CA SER A 15 -15.09 5.41 -8.65
C SER A 15 -14.23 5.45 -9.90
N THR A 16 -13.43 4.40 -10.15
CA THR A 16 -12.63 4.25 -11.38
C THR A 16 -13.34 3.45 -12.47
N GLN A 17 -14.66 3.21 -12.32
CA GLN A 17 -15.46 2.38 -13.22
C GLN A 17 -14.94 0.94 -13.37
N TYR A 18 -14.39 0.41 -12.27
CA TYR A 18 -13.75 -0.90 -12.14
C TYR A 18 -12.48 -1.02 -12.99
N PHE A 19 -12.34 -2.14 -13.72
CA PHE A 19 -11.18 -2.45 -14.51
C PHE A 19 -11.43 -2.12 -15.98
N HIS A 20 -10.50 -1.37 -16.57
CA HIS A 20 -10.54 -1.00 -17.99
C HIS A 20 -9.20 -1.27 -18.66
N GLY A 21 -9.26 -1.62 -19.95
CA GLY A 21 -8.09 -1.93 -20.75
C GLY A 21 -7.60 -3.37 -20.57
N SER A 22 -6.33 -3.53 -20.21
CA SER A 22 -5.68 -4.84 -20.07
C SER A 22 -5.57 -5.27 -18.60
N LEU A 23 -5.32 -6.58 -18.37
CA LEU A 23 -5.03 -7.12 -17.05
C LEU A 23 -3.87 -6.38 -16.38
N SER A 24 -2.80 -6.07 -17.12
CA SER A 24 -1.65 -5.32 -16.60
C SER A 24 -2.04 -3.92 -16.12
N SER A 25 -2.97 -3.25 -16.79
CA SER A 25 -3.51 -1.95 -16.34
C SER A 25 -4.27 -2.10 -15.03
N ALA A 26 -5.12 -3.13 -14.92
CA ALA A 26 -5.85 -3.44 -13.69
C ALA A 26 -4.91 -3.75 -12.51
N GLU A 27 -3.86 -4.54 -12.74
CA GLU A 27 -2.83 -4.84 -11.75
C GLU A 27 -2.11 -3.59 -11.26
N LEU A 28 -1.68 -2.72 -12.18
CA LEU A 28 -1.03 -1.45 -11.82
C LEU A 28 -1.96 -0.53 -11.03
N SER A 29 -3.24 -0.47 -11.41
CA SER A 29 -4.26 0.32 -10.70
C SER A 29 -4.41 -0.14 -9.24
N ILE A 30 -4.66 -1.44 -9.01
CA ILE A 30 -4.82 -2.00 -7.67
C ILE A 30 -3.52 -1.89 -6.87
N ARG A 31 -2.37 -2.11 -7.50
CA ARG A 31 -1.06 -1.95 -6.85
C ARG A 31 -0.84 -0.51 -6.40
N GLY A 32 -1.20 0.46 -7.23
CA GLY A 32 -1.15 1.89 -6.88
C GLY A 32 -2.03 2.21 -5.67
N TRP A 33 -3.27 1.72 -5.68
CA TRP A 33 -4.19 1.88 -4.54
C TRP A 33 -3.64 1.25 -3.25
N ALA A 34 -3.07 0.05 -3.35
CA ALA A 34 -2.48 -0.64 -2.20
C ALA A 34 -1.27 0.11 -1.63
N LEU A 35 -0.39 0.64 -2.48
CA LEU A 35 0.76 1.44 -2.05
C LEU A 35 0.31 2.70 -1.31
N ILE A 36 -0.62 3.47 -1.88
CA ILE A 36 -1.15 4.68 -1.24
C ILE A 36 -1.82 4.32 0.08
N SER A 37 -2.65 3.28 0.10
CA SER A 37 -3.36 2.85 1.30
C SER A 37 -2.43 2.41 2.43
N ASN A 38 -1.21 1.98 2.13
CA ASN A 38 -0.23 1.53 3.12
C ASN A 38 0.74 2.62 3.58
N PHE A 39 1.15 3.53 2.69
CA PHE A 39 2.24 4.49 2.95
C PHE A 39 1.78 5.93 3.14
N ALA A 40 0.55 6.28 2.72
CA ALA A 40 0.02 7.61 2.98
C ALA A 40 -0.07 7.87 4.50
N PRO A 41 0.17 9.12 4.94
CA PRO A 41 0.12 9.46 6.34
C PRO A 41 -1.30 9.27 6.89
N SER A 42 -1.37 8.68 8.06
CA SER A 42 -2.60 8.56 8.84
C SER A 42 -2.99 9.94 9.33
N ASN A 43 -4.27 10.14 9.65
CA ASN A 43 -4.68 11.39 10.28
C ASN A 43 -3.98 11.58 11.65
N PRO A 44 -3.76 12.83 12.12
CA PRO A 44 -3.03 13.11 13.37
C PRO A 44 -3.58 12.39 14.61
N ILE A 45 -4.91 12.20 14.68
CA ILE A 45 -5.56 11.48 15.79
C ILE A 45 -5.12 10.02 15.80
N THR A 46 -5.08 9.39 14.62
CA THR A 46 -4.63 8.00 14.45
C THR A 46 -3.14 7.86 14.76
N ILE A 47 -2.32 8.83 14.33
CA ILE A 47 -0.89 8.85 14.65
C ILE A 47 -0.68 8.88 16.16
N LYS A 48 -1.39 9.77 16.87
CA LYS A 48 -1.32 9.86 18.34
C LYS A 48 -1.77 8.56 19.01
N LYS A 49 -2.82 7.92 18.51
CA LYS A 49 -3.31 6.62 19.00
C LYS A 49 -2.29 5.49 18.81
N HIS A 50 -1.46 5.56 17.78
CA HIS A 50 -0.49 4.53 17.42
C HIS A 50 0.96 4.96 17.72
N ASN A 51 1.17 5.65 18.84
CA ASN A 51 2.48 6.00 19.37
C ASN A 51 3.40 6.70 18.35
N GLY A 52 2.84 7.56 17.50
CA GLY A 52 3.62 8.32 16.50
C GLY A 52 3.84 7.60 15.18
N SER A 53 3.35 6.37 15.00
CA SER A 53 3.41 5.66 13.71
C SER A 53 2.61 6.42 12.65
N GLN A 54 3.28 6.83 11.58
CA GLN A 54 2.73 7.71 10.56
C GLN A 54 1.83 6.95 9.58
N SER A 55 2.17 5.72 9.23
CA SER A 55 1.47 4.96 8.17
C SER A 55 1.01 3.57 8.63
N PRO A 56 0.03 2.93 7.96
CA PRO A 56 -0.29 1.52 8.18
C PRO A 56 0.90 0.58 8.03
N ALA A 57 1.76 0.80 7.02
CA ALA A 57 2.95 -0.01 6.81
C ALA A 57 3.91 0.06 8.00
N GLU A 58 4.16 1.27 8.51
CA GLU A 58 5.00 1.46 9.70
C GLU A 58 4.38 0.81 10.94
N ARG A 59 3.05 0.88 11.09
CA ARG A 59 2.34 0.20 12.19
C ARG A 59 2.48 -1.32 12.13
N LEU A 60 2.47 -1.91 10.95
CA LEU A 60 2.61 -3.35 10.79
C LEU A 60 4.06 -3.80 10.99
N ASN A 61 5.00 -3.05 10.42
CA ASN A 61 6.41 -3.42 10.37
C ASN A 61 7.20 -2.98 11.61
N GLN A 62 6.67 -2.03 12.39
CA GLN A 62 7.37 -1.37 13.52
C GLN A 62 8.66 -0.64 13.10
N PHE A 63 8.82 -0.32 11.80
CA PHE A 63 9.92 0.49 11.27
C PHE A 63 9.47 1.29 10.05
N ARG A 64 10.24 2.33 9.70
CA ARG A 64 10.13 3.09 8.45
C ARG A 64 11.51 3.30 7.82
N TYR A 65 11.57 3.43 6.50
CA TYR A 65 12.82 3.65 5.78
C TYR A 65 13.29 5.11 5.85
N HIS A 66 12.36 6.05 5.84
CA HIS A 66 12.63 7.49 5.84
C HIS A 66 11.50 8.26 6.55
N ASP A 67 11.76 9.47 7.07
CA ASP A 67 10.73 10.26 7.76
C ASP A 67 9.67 10.83 6.81
N ASN A 68 10.06 11.13 5.56
CA ASN A 68 9.13 11.50 4.49
C ASN A 68 8.37 10.28 3.97
N TRP A 69 7.04 10.28 4.14
CA TRP A 69 6.14 9.21 3.70
C TRP A 69 6.26 8.87 2.20
N LEU A 70 6.46 9.88 1.35
CA LEU A 70 6.55 9.68 -0.10
C LEU A 70 7.80 8.89 -0.47
N GLN A 71 8.90 9.10 0.26
CA GLN A 71 10.12 8.32 0.05
C GLN A 71 9.92 6.85 0.44
N ASN A 72 9.22 6.55 1.53
CA ASN A 72 8.87 5.17 1.89
C ASN A 72 8.05 4.48 0.79
N LEU A 73 7.10 5.21 0.17
CA LEU A 73 6.31 4.71 -0.95
C LEU A 73 7.20 4.41 -2.16
N LEU A 74 8.06 5.35 -2.57
CA LEU A 74 8.95 5.18 -3.72
C LEU A 74 9.94 4.03 -3.51
N ILE A 75 10.55 3.92 -2.32
CA ILE A 75 11.44 2.81 -1.95
C ILE A 75 10.71 1.48 -2.09
N SER A 76 9.49 1.38 -1.55
CA SER A 76 8.69 0.14 -1.59
C SER A 76 8.18 -0.20 -3.00
N ALA A 77 7.94 0.81 -3.84
CA ALA A 77 7.51 0.63 -5.23
C ALA A 77 8.67 0.28 -6.19
N SER A 78 9.90 0.65 -5.83
CA SER A 78 11.08 0.60 -6.71
C SER A 78 11.52 -0.79 -7.18
N LEU A 79 10.96 -1.87 -6.62
CA LEU A 79 11.43 -3.26 -6.82
C LEU A 79 12.92 -3.46 -6.48
N GLY A 80 13.59 -2.50 -5.82
CA GLY A 80 15.02 -2.56 -5.50
C GLY A 80 15.43 -3.68 -4.54
N GLY A 81 14.47 -4.39 -3.94
CA GLY A 81 14.68 -5.61 -3.16
C GLY A 81 14.04 -6.87 -3.78
N TYR A 82 13.50 -6.78 -5.00
CA TYR A 82 12.88 -7.92 -5.67
C TYR A 82 13.93 -8.99 -5.95
N ARG A 83 13.83 -10.09 -5.20
CA ARG A 83 14.55 -11.33 -5.50
C ARG A 83 13.59 -12.18 -6.30
N SER A 84 14.01 -12.64 -7.49
CA SER A 84 13.24 -13.65 -8.22
C SER A 84 12.94 -14.79 -7.24
N PRO A 85 11.67 -15.22 -7.12
CA PRO A 85 11.36 -16.40 -6.32
C PRO A 85 12.24 -17.56 -6.81
N PRO A 86 12.75 -18.40 -5.90
CA PRO A 86 13.54 -19.56 -6.32
C PRO A 86 12.74 -20.36 -7.34
N HIS A 87 13.40 -20.81 -8.41
CA HIS A 87 12.77 -21.46 -9.56
C HIS A 87 11.92 -22.69 -9.18
N ASN A 88 12.17 -23.26 -8.00
CA ASN A 88 11.39 -24.33 -7.40
C ASN A 88 10.92 -23.88 -6.00
N ALA A 89 9.67 -23.44 -5.89
CA ALA A 89 8.95 -23.55 -4.64
C ALA A 89 8.57 -25.03 -4.50
N LEU A 90 9.31 -25.77 -3.67
CA LEU A 90 8.95 -27.14 -3.28
C LEU A 90 7.60 -27.15 -2.56
#